data_AF-A0A661AY65-F1
#
_entry.id   AF-A0A661AY65-F1
#
_cell.length_a   1.000
_cell.length_b   1.000
_cell.length_c   1.000
_cell.angle_alpha   90.00
_cell.angle_beta   90.00
_cell.angle_gamma   90.00
#
_symmetry.space_group_name_H-M   'P 1'
#
loop_
_entity.id
_entity.type
_entity.pdbx_description
1 polymer ?
#
loop_
_entity_poly.entity_id
_entity_poly.type
_entity_poly.pdbx_seq_one_letter_code
_entity_poly.pdbx_strand_id
1 'polypeptide(L)'
;MARAEVLIEAGNREILIKFPITRPTSKIRVKRRKRGFGEPVATRQDPMLDSDYIEWQIGYDTKDIKNPTVVRELIVPKTNEIRYGNELSKIIWDAKRIEIFNDDDFYELEKFINNINDTDTLEENEKIVLQKTKISVLGGFMKAIQKVPMFIKNNGEYFVEIKLSHKQRAVGFQAMIYLCIWLRYCEDDIGNQILNRTAEAKEICTYKIDKSKKDLI
;
A
#
# COMPACT_ATOMS: atom_id res chain seq x y z
N MET A 1 -24.19 -1.83 1.15
CA MET A 1 -23.15 -2.16 2.15
C MET A 1 -22.04 -1.13 2.04
N ALA A 2 -21.67 -0.46 3.13
CA ALA A 2 -20.52 0.45 3.12
C ALA A 2 -19.23 -0.33 2.80
N ARG A 3 -18.46 0.15 1.80
CA ARG A 3 -17.15 -0.40 1.45
C ARG A 3 -16.21 -0.24 2.64
N ALA A 4 -15.37 -1.24 2.87
CA ALA A 4 -14.28 -1.14 3.84
C ALA A 4 -13.17 -0.28 3.19
N GLU A 5 -13.12 1.00 3.54
CA GLU A 5 -12.21 1.98 2.96
C GLU A 5 -11.25 2.48 4.05
N VAL A 6 -10.05 2.91 3.63
CA VAL A 6 -9.13 3.62 4.51
C VAL A 6 -9.73 4.99 4.83
N LEU A 7 -9.60 5.43 6.08
CA LEU A 7 -9.86 6.81 6.47
C LEU A 7 -8.53 7.49 6.81
N ILE A 8 -8.41 8.77 6.46
CA ILE A 8 -7.21 9.57 6.70
C ILE A 8 -7.67 10.87 7.34
N GLU A 9 -7.20 11.11 8.56
CA GLU A 9 -7.58 12.26 9.37
C GLU A 9 -6.32 13.01 9.79
N ALA A 10 -6.32 14.34 9.62
CA ALA A 10 -5.22 15.19 10.04
C ALA A 10 -5.56 15.84 11.40
N GLY A 11 -4.69 15.62 12.38
CA GLY A 11 -4.67 16.37 13.64
C GLY A 11 -3.77 17.59 13.55
N ASN A 12 -3.35 18.14 14.70
CA ASN A 12 -2.51 19.34 14.73
C ASN A 12 -1.06 19.09 14.25
N ARG A 13 -0.51 17.90 14.50
CA ARG A 13 0.90 17.54 14.20
C ARG A 13 1.08 16.09 13.75
N GLU A 14 -0.03 15.42 13.45
CA GLU A 14 -0.04 14.01 13.07
C GLU A 14 -1.16 13.74 12.07
N ILE A 15 -0.96 12.69 11.28
CA ILE A 15 -1.95 12.12 10.36
C ILE A 15 -2.27 10.72 10.87
N LEU A 16 -3.56 10.45 11.06
CA LEU A 16 -4.08 9.14 11.46
C LEU A 16 -4.56 8.41 10.21
N ILE A 17 -3.96 7.26 9.92
CA ILE A 17 -4.44 6.35 8.88
C ILE A 17 -5.18 5.20 9.55
N LYS A 18 -6.46 5.07 9.23
CA LYS A 18 -7.38 4.10 9.83
C LYS A 18 -7.71 3.00 8.84
N PHE A 19 -7.34 1.77 9.18
CA PHE A 19 -7.49 0.60 8.33
C PHE A 19 -8.56 -0.36 8.85
N PRO A 20 -9.52 -0.78 8.01
CA PRO A 20 -10.43 -1.86 8.36
C PRO A 20 -9.70 -3.21 8.31
N ILE A 21 -9.54 -3.88 9.46
CA ILE A 21 -8.76 -5.13 9.56
C ILE A 21 -9.59 -6.40 9.52
N THR A 22 -10.93 -6.29 9.58
CA THR A 22 -11.85 -7.44 9.64
C THR A 22 -12.60 -7.73 8.34
N ARG A 23 -12.30 -6.96 7.28
CA ARG A 23 -12.92 -7.11 5.95
C ARG A 23 -11.82 -7.09 4.90
N PRO A 24 -11.18 -8.23 4.59
CA PRO A 24 -10.16 -8.27 3.56
C PRO A 24 -10.77 -7.84 2.22
N THR A 25 -10.17 -6.84 1.59
CA THR A 25 -10.53 -6.39 0.24
C THR A 25 -9.40 -6.71 -0.73
N SER A 26 -9.57 -6.39 -2.02
CA SER A 26 -8.44 -6.42 -2.96
C SER A 26 -7.37 -5.40 -2.61
N LYS A 27 -7.72 -4.33 -1.90
CA LYS A 27 -6.86 -3.18 -1.65
C LYS A 27 -6.18 -3.21 -0.28
N ILE A 28 -6.84 -3.76 0.74
CA ILE A 28 -6.37 -3.77 2.13
C ILE A 28 -6.55 -5.18 2.67
N ARG A 29 -5.48 -5.76 3.21
CA ARG A 29 -5.46 -7.11 3.77
C ARG A 29 -4.53 -7.14 4.97
N VAL A 30 -4.83 -8.00 5.94
CA VAL A 30 -3.86 -8.35 6.97
C VAL A 30 -3.14 -9.63 6.55
N LYS A 31 -1.82 -9.63 6.65
CA LYS A 31 -0.95 -10.75 6.30
C LYS A 31 0.06 -11.04 7.40
N ARG A 32 0.48 -12.30 7.48
CA ARG A 32 1.55 -12.79 8.35
C ARG A 32 2.78 -13.07 7.52
N ARG A 33 3.93 -12.50 7.89
CA ARG A 33 5.20 -12.77 7.22
C ARG A 33 5.71 -14.16 7.63
N LYS A 34 5.80 -15.07 6.66
CA LYS A 34 6.42 -16.40 6.84
C LYS A 34 7.34 -16.69 5.66
N ARG A 35 8.56 -17.14 5.94
CA ARG A 35 9.56 -17.56 4.93
C ARG A 35 9.74 -16.53 3.79
N GLY A 36 9.71 -15.24 4.14
CA GLY A 36 9.87 -14.15 3.17
C GLY A 36 8.62 -13.80 2.35
N PHE A 37 7.47 -14.43 2.60
CA PHE A 37 6.20 -14.15 1.92
C PHE A 37 5.09 -13.78 2.90
N GLY A 38 4.07 -13.07 2.42
CA GLY A 38 2.89 -12.71 3.20
C GLY A 38 1.72 -13.65 2.99
N GLU A 39 1.34 -14.40 4.03
CA GLU A 39 0.15 -15.26 4.05
C GLU A 39 -1.06 -14.49 4.62
N PRO A 40 -2.27 -14.57 4.02
CA PRO A 40 -3.46 -13.93 4.59
C PRO A 40 -3.77 -14.38 6.03
N VAL A 41 -4.25 -13.46 6.87
CA VAL A 41 -4.67 -13.75 8.25
C VAL A 41 -6.17 -13.52 8.41
N ALA A 42 -6.87 -14.48 9.02
CA ALA A 42 -8.27 -14.32 9.41
C ALA A 42 -8.34 -13.66 10.79
N THR A 43 -8.16 -12.33 10.85
CA THR A 43 -8.00 -11.57 12.11
C THR A 43 -9.09 -11.76 13.16
N ARG A 44 -10.32 -12.13 12.76
CA ARG A 44 -11.42 -12.44 13.70
C ARG A 44 -11.35 -13.83 14.32
N GLN A 45 -10.48 -14.70 13.81
CA GLN A 45 -10.34 -16.10 14.23
C GLN A 45 -8.94 -16.36 14.80
N ASP A 46 -7.92 -15.76 14.20
CA ASP A 46 -6.52 -15.90 14.61
C ASP A 46 -6.05 -14.70 15.42
N PRO A 47 -5.35 -14.90 16.56
CA PRO A 47 -4.68 -13.81 17.26
C PRO A 47 -3.66 -13.10 16.36
N MET A 48 -3.66 -11.77 16.43
CA MET A 48 -2.69 -10.92 15.73
C MET A 48 -1.32 -11.00 16.40
N LEU A 49 -0.26 -11.18 15.62
CA LEU A 49 1.12 -11.40 16.08
C LEU A 49 2.08 -10.29 15.60
N ASP A 50 3.27 -10.22 16.18
CA ASP A 50 4.32 -9.25 15.78
C ASP A 50 4.74 -9.37 14.31
N SER A 51 4.60 -10.55 13.73
CA SER A 51 4.88 -10.86 12.33
C SER A 51 3.74 -10.48 11.38
N ASP A 52 2.65 -9.91 11.90
CA ASP A 52 1.50 -9.51 11.11
C ASP A 52 1.61 -8.05 10.69
N TYR A 53 1.12 -7.77 9.50
CA TYR A 53 1.16 -6.45 8.88
C TYR A 53 -0.07 -6.21 8.01
N ILE A 54 -0.40 -4.95 7.82
CA ILE A 54 -1.39 -4.47 6.86
C ILE A 54 -0.68 -4.37 5.53
N GLU A 55 -1.16 -5.09 4.51
CA GLU A 55 -0.82 -4.85 3.12
C GLU A 55 -1.87 -3.91 2.52
N TRP A 56 -1.47 -2.69 2.20
CA TRP A 56 -2.32 -1.70 1.54
C TRP A 56 -1.79 -1.39 0.15
N GLN A 57 -2.54 -1.78 -0.88
CA GLN A 57 -2.31 -1.35 -2.25
C GLN A 57 -2.74 0.12 -2.39
N ILE A 58 -1.86 1.02 -1.96
CA ILE A 58 -2.10 2.45 -1.90
C ILE A 58 -2.17 3.06 -3.31
N GLY A 59 -3.14 3.94 -3.53
CA GLY A 59 -3.23 4.79 -4.72
C GLY A 59 -2.90 6.24 -4.41
N TYR A 60 -2.91 7.09 -5.45
CA TYR A 60 -2.68 8.52 -5.32
C TYR A 60 -3.81 9.36 -5.96
N ASP A 61 -4.68 8.77 -6.77
CA ASP A 61 -5.79 9.47 -7.42
C ASP A 61 -7.06 8.62 -7.47
N THR A 62 -8.21 9.27 -7.73
CA THR A 62 -9.50 8.59 -7.90
C THR A 62 -10.44 9.39 -8.79
N LYS A 63 -11.37 8.68 -9.46
CA LYS A 63 -12.56 9.28 -10.08
C LYS A 63 -13.74 9.39 -9.10
N ASP A 64 -13.69 8.62 -8.02
CA ASP A 64 -14.78 8.54 -7.07
C ASP A 64 -14.73 9.72 -6.10
N ILE A 65 -15.44 10.79 -6.45
CA ILE A 65 -15.54 12.02 -5.63
C ILE A 65 -16.25 11.81 -4.28
N LYS A 66 -16.82 10.62 -4.05
CA LYS A 66 -17.42 10.22 -2.78
C LYS A 66 -16.46 9.43 -1.91
N ASN A 67 -15.25 9.10 -2.41
CA ASN A 67 -14.24 8.45 -1.60
C ASN A 67 -13.87 9.34 -0.40
N PRO A 68 -13.80 8.80 0.83
CA PRO A 68 -13.53 9.58 2.04
C PRO A 68 -12.13 10.21 2.06
N THR A 69 -11.22 9.73 1.21
CA THR A 69 -9.84 10.24 1.13
C THR A 69 -9.60 11.18 -0.06
N VAL A 70 -10.65 11.64 -0.74
CA VAL A 70 -10.51 12.55 -1.88
C VAL A 70 -10.12 13.96 -1.45
N VAL A 71 -9.23 14.59 -2.20
CA VAL A 71 -8.89 16.03 -2.12
C VAL A 71 -9.31 16.69 -3.42
N ARG A 72 -10.39 17.48 -3.38
CA ARG A 72 -11.03 18.01 -4.60
C ARG A 72 -10.25 19.14 -5.25
N GLU A 73 -9.45 19.83 -4.44
CA GLU A 73 -8.55 20.90 -4.81
C GLU A 73 -7.36 20.39 -5.62
N LEU A 74 -7.01 19.11 -5.47
CA LEU A 74 -5.90 18.49 -6.17
C LEU A 74 -6.41 17.75 -7.41
N ILE A 75 -6.38 18.42 -8.55
CA ILE A 75 -6.82 17.86 -9.83
C ILE A 75 -5.66 17.12 -10.50
N VAL A 76 -5.90 15.86 -10.88
CA VAL A 76 -4.94 15.00 -11.58
C VAL A 76 -5.47 14.71 -12.99
N PRO A 77 -5.08 15.50 -14.00
CA PRO A 77 -5.53 15.29 -15.37
C PRO A 77 -4.87 14.02 -15.95
N LYS A 78 -5.68 13.18 -16.62
CA LYS A 78 -5.25 12.05 -17.44
C LYS A 78 -5.79 12.24 -18.86
N THR A 79 -5.20 11.55 -19.84
CA THR A 79 -5.46 11.75 -21.28
C THR A 79 -6.93 11.87 -21.68
N ASN A 80 -7.84 11.14 -21.02
CA ASN A 80 -9.28 11.14 -21.33
C ASN A 80 -10.19 11.31 -20.10
N GLU A 81 -9.65 11.72 -18.96
CA GLU A 81 -10.42 11.81 -17.72
C GLU A 81 -9.79 12.76 -16.71
N ILE A 82 -10.66 13.40 -15.92
CA ILE A 82 -10.23 14.15 -14.75
C ILE A 82 -10.34 13.23 -13.53
N ARG A 83 -9.28 13.21 -12.72
CA ARG A 83 -9.22 12.53 -11.43
C ARG A 83 -8.86 13.55 -10.36
N TYR A 84 -9.03 13.15 -9.11
CA TYR A 84 -8.73 13.95 -7.94
C TYR A 84 -7.72 13.22 -7.06
N GLY A 85 -6.90 13.97 -6.31
CA GLY A 85 -5.98 13.43 -5.33
C GLY A 85 -6.70 12.54 -4.33
N ASN A 86 -6.10 11.42 -3.98
CA ASN A 86 -6.69 10.39 -3.14
C ASN A 86 -5.60 9.66 -2.35
N GLU A 87 -5.93 9.12 -1.17
CA GLU A 87 -5.00 8.31 -0.35
C GLU A 87 -3.61 8.93 -0.17
N LEU A 88 -2.57 8.48 -0.89
CA LEU A 88 -1.21 9.03 -0.78
C LEU A 88 -1.19 10.55 -1.00
N SER A 89 -1.90 11.04 -2.02
CA SER A 89 -1.96 12.48 -2.27
C SER A 89 -2.68 13.24 -1.16
N LYS A 90 -3.64 12.61 -0.47
CA LYS A 90 -4.25 13.20 0.73
C LYS A 90 -3.27 13.26 1.90
N ILE A 91 -2.46 12.21 2.10
CA ILE A 91 -1.41 12.19 3.13
C ILE A 91 -0.43 13.34 2.89
N ILE A 92 0.09 13.47 1.66
CA ILE A 92 1.03 14.54 1.29
C ILE A 92 0.38 15.93 1.47
N TRP A 93 -0.86 16.10 1.00
CA TRP A 93 -1.61 17.35 1.14
C TRP A 93 -1.80 17.76 2.61
N ASP A 94 -2.28 16.83 3.43
CA ASP A 94 -2.50 17.07 4.85
C ASP A 94 -1.17 17.29 5.58
N ALA A 95 -0.10 16.57 5.21
CA ALA A 95 1.24 16.70 5.80
C ALA A 95 1.85 18.07 5.56
N LYS A 96 1.67 18.64 4.36
CA LYS A 96 2.08 20.02 4.05
C LYS A 96 1.28 21.02 4.88
N ARG A 97 -0.05 20.85 4.96
CA ARG A 97 -0.93 21.76 5.71
C ARG A 97 -0.60 21.82 7.20
N ILE A 98 -0.13 20.72 7.78
CA ILE A 98 0.23 20.63 9.21
C ILE A 98 1.75 20.64 9.46
N GLU A 99 2.54 21.05 8.46
CA GLU A 99 4.00 21.26 8.55
C GLU A 99 4.82 20.02 8.96
N ILE A 100 4.32 18.81 8.66
CA ILE A 100 5.13 17.59 8.66
C ILE A 100 6.08 17.61 7.45
N PHE A 101 5.58 18.08 6.30
CA PHE A 101 6.34 18.31 5.06
C PHE A 101 6.52 19.80 4.80
N ASN A 102 7.74 20.22 4.47
CA ASN A 102 8.05 21.61 4.10
C ASN A 102 8.37 21.74 2.61
N ASP A 103 8.66 22.96 2.14
CA ASP A 103 8.97 23.21 0.72
C ASP A 103 10.29 22.56 0.27
N ASP A 104 11.28 22.43 1.15
CA ASP A 104 12.54 21.76 0.84
C ASP A 104 12.31 20.25 0.57
N ASP A 105 11.40 19.61 1.32
CA ASP A 105 11.03 18.20 1.07
C ASP A 105 10.42 18.04 -0.35
N PHE A 106 9.60 18.99 -0.81
CA PHE A 106 9.08 18.98 -2.19
C PHE A 106 10.16 19.23 -3.23
N TYR A 107 11.09 20.15 -2.95
CA TYR A 107 12.21 20.45 -3.84
C TYR A 107 13.10 19.21 -4.05
N GLU A 108 13.43 18.47 -2.99
CA GLU A 108 14.23 17.26 -3.11
C GLU A 108 13.48 16.14 -3.85
N LEU A 109 12.15 16.01 -3.66
CA LEU A 109 11.33 15.08 -4.44
C LEU A 109 11.29 15.45 -5.93
N GLU A 110 11.11 16.72 -6.26
CA GLU A 110 11.12 17.20 -7.64
C GLU A 110 12.49 16.95 -8.28
N LYS A 111 13.57 17.26 -7.57
CA LYS A 111 14.94 16.97 -8.01
C LYS A 111 15.16 15.48 -8.21
N PHE A 112 14.67 14.62 -7.34
CA PHE A 112 14.75 13.17 -7.52
C PHE A 112 14.03 12.74 -8.80
N ILE A 113 12.77 13.17 -8.99
CA ILE A 113 11.97 12.84 -10.18
C ILE A 113 12.66 13.30 -11.47
N ASN A 114 13.21 14.53 -11.48
CA ASN A 114 13.89 15.09 -12.65
C ASN A 114 15.21 14.38 -13.00
N ASN A 115 15.76 13.58 -12.08
CA ASN A 115 16.96 12.78 -12.31
C ASN A 115 16.66 11.32 -12.70
N ILE A 116 15.40 10.90 -12.74
CA ILE A 116 15.00 9.56 -13.18
C ILE A 116 15.13 9.49 -14.70
N ASN A 117 15.89 8.51 -15.19
CA ASN A 117 15.99 8.20 -16.62
C ASN A 117 15.02 7.07 -16.99
N ASP A 118 14.74 6.93 -18.29
CA ASP A 118 13.89 5.85 -18.81
C ASP A 118 14.40 4.45 -18.43
N THR A 119 15.69 4.28 -18.17
CA THR A 119 16.30 3.01 -17.74
C THR A 119 16.06 2.69 -16.27
N ASP A 120 15.62 3.66 -15.48
CA ASP A 120 15.39 3.52 -14.04
C ASP A 120 13.94 3.11 -13.73
N THR A 121 13.03 3.18 -14.71
CA THR A 121 11.63 2.83 -14.54
C THR A 121 11.41 1.32 -14.53
N LEU A 122 10.41 0.86 -13.78
CA LEU A 122 10.22 -0.59 -13.58
C LEU A 122 9.36 -1.24 -14.68
N GLU A 123 8.32 -0.57 -15.18
CA GLU A 123 7.36 -1.20 -16.10
C GLU A 123 7.98 -1.53 -17.47
N GLU A 124 8.92 -0.70 -17.92
CA GLU A 124 9.58 -0.78 -19.22
C GLU A 124 10.82 -1.69 -19.21
N ASN A 125 11.55 -1.75 -18.09
CA ASN A 125 12.86 -2.40 -18.02
C ASN A 125 12.81 -3.82 -17.43
N GLU A 126 11.80 -4.14 -16.63
CA GLU A 126 11.70 -5.43 -15.95
C GLU A 126 10.87 -6.47 -16.72
N LYS A 127 11.17 -7.76 -16.48
CA LYS A 127 10.56 -8.87 -17.23
C LYS A 127 10.05 -9.97 -16.33
N ILE A 128 8.84 -10.44 -16.64
CA ILE A 128 8.31 -11.70 -16.09
C ILE A 128 8.81 -12.86 -16.94
N VAL A 129 9.50 -13.82 -16.32
CA VAL A 129 10.13 -14.95 -17.01
C VAL A 129 9.40 -16.25 -16.69
N LEU A 130 9.01 -16.99 -17.73
CA LEU A 130 8.48 -18.34 -17.59
C LEU A 130 9.58 -19.38 -17.80
N GLN A 131 9.87 -20.16 -16.77
CA GLN A 131 10.82 -21.26 -16.82
C GLN A 131 10.07 -22.59 -16.85
N LYS A 132 10.08 -23.27 -18.00
CA LYS A 132 9.57 -24.65 -18.10
C LYS A 132 10.46 -25.60 -17.32
N THR A 133 9.86 -26.53 -16.60
CA THR A 133 10.59 -27.59 -15.90
C THR A 133 10.45 -28.91 -16.68
N LYS A 134 11.32 -29.88 -16.40
CA LYS A 134 11.22 -31.24 -16.95
C LYS A 134 10.26 -32.15 -16.16
N ILE A 135 9.51 -31.59 -15.21
CA ILE A 135 8.63 -32.35 -14.31
C ILE A 135 7.25 -32.45 -14.96
N SER A 136 6.85 -33.67 -15.27
CA SER A 136 5.46 -34.00 -15.64
C SER A 136 4.64 -34.25 -14.39
N VAL A 137 3.37 -33.84 -14.41
CA VAL A 137 2.39 -34.15 -13.38
C VAL A 137 1.22 -34.94 -13.98
N LEU A 138 0.36 -35.49 -13.13
CA LEU A 138 -0.77 -36.32 -13.53
C LEU A 138 -1.63 -35.63 -14.62
N GLY A 139 -2.11 -36.40 -15.59
CA GLY A 139 -2.95 -35.89 -16.68
C GLY A 139 -2.19 -35.25 -17.85
N GLY A 140 -0.88 -35.49 -17.95
CA GLY A 140 -0.06 -35.05 -19.10
C GLY A 140 0.38 -33.58 -19.04
N PHE A 141 0.18 -32.90 -17.91
CA PHE A 141 0.64 -31.53 -17.72
C PHE A 141 2.13 -31.48 -17.40
N MET A 142 2.80 -30.42 -17.86
CA MET A 142 4.18 -30.10 -17.47
C MET A 142 4.18 -28.93 -16.49
N LYS A 143 5.00 -29.05 -15.44
CA LYS A 143 5.21 -27.95 -14.51
C LYS A 143 6.05 -26.85 -15.17
N ALA A 144 5.61 -25.61 -15.03
CA ALA A 144 6.38 -24.41 -15.32
C ALA A 144 6.38 -23.49 -14.10
N ILE A 145 7.43 -22.68 -13.96
CA ILE A 145 7.60 -21.71 -12.88
C ILE A 145 7.64 -20.32 -13.50
N GLN A 146 6.76 -19.43 -13.06
CA GLN A 146 6.79 -18.02 -13.43
C GLN A 146 7.58 -17.23 -12.37
N LYS A 147 8.60 -16.49 -12.80
CA LYS A 147 9.39 -15.59 -11.95
C LYS A 147 8.94 -14.16 -12.21
N VAL A 148 8.58 -13.45 -11.14
CA VAL A 148 8.09 -12.07 -11.17
C VAL A 148 9.03 -11.21 -10.32
N PRO A 149 9.60 -10.12 -10.87
CA PRO A 149 10.38 -9.16 -10.09
C PRO A 149 9.56 -8.54 -8.96
N MET A 150 10.21 -8.34 -7.81
CA MET A 150 9.65 -7.70 -6.63
C MET A 150 10.71 -6.80 -6.00
N PHE A 151 10.35 -5.55 -5.75
CA PHE A 151 11.23 -4.55 -5.16
C PHE A 151 10.76 -4.26 -3.75
N ILE A 152 11.68 -4.25 -2.79
CA ILE A 152 11.36 -4.10 -1.37
C ILE A 152 12.25 -3.02 -0.77
N LYS A 153 11.64 -1.98 -0.19
CA LYS A 153 12.32 -0.99 0.66
C LYS A 153 11.81 -1.16 2.09
N ASN A 154 12.68 -1.49 3.03
CA ASN A 154 12.31 -1.72 4.43
C ASN A 154 12.68 -0.49 5.28
N ASN A 155 11.80 -0.08 6.19
CA ASN A 155 12.01 1.04 7.10
C ASN A 155 11.55 0.74 8.55
N GLY A 156 11.76 -0.49 9.03
CA GLY A 156 11.52 -0.86 10.43
C GLY A 156 10.04 -0.97 10.80
N GLU A 157 9.32 0.15 10.82
CA GLU A 157 7.88 0.24 11.09
C GLU A 157 7.00 -0.21 9.93
N TYR A 158 7.51 -0.02 8.72
CA TYR A 158 6.85 -0.39 7.50
C TYR A 158 7.86 -0.87 6.46
N PHE A 159 7.35 -1.42 5.37
CA PHE A 159 8.11 -1.68 4.16
C PHE A 159 7.23 -1.40 2.95
N VAL A 160 7.85 -1.04 1.83
CA VAL A 160 7.16 -0.83 0.55
C VAL A 160 7.53 -1.98 -0.37
N GLU A 161 6.53 -2.61 -0.97
CA GLU A 161 6.72 -3.61 -2.01
C GLU A 161 6.18 -3.08 -3.34
N ILE A 162 6.98 -3.19 -4.41
CA ILE A 162 6.52 -2.97 -5.78
C ILE A 162 6.52 -4.30 -6.51
N LYS A 163 5.37 -4.68 -7.04
CA LYS A 163 5.18 -5.93 -7.79
C LYS A 163 4.66 -5.66 -9.19
N LEU A 164 5.28 -6.30 -10.17
CA LEU A 164 4.79 -6.25 -11.55
C LEU A 164 3.63 -7.22 -11.75
N SER A 165 2.62 -6.77 -12.48
CA SER A 165 1.46 -7.58 -12.87
C SER A 165 1.06 -7.27 -14.30
N HIS A 166 0.37 -8.18 -14.98
CA HIS A 166 -0.14 -7.90 -16.32
C HIS A 166 -1.21 -6.81 -16.28
N LYS A 167 -1.16 -5.88 -17.24
CA LYS A 167 -2.24 -4.92 -17.49
C LYS A 167 -3.50 -5.69 -17.91
N GLN A 168 -4.65 -5.41 -17.30
CA GLN A 168 -5.90 -6.14 -17.57
C GLN A 168 -6.52 -5.83 -18.94
N ARG A 169 -6.30 -4.61 -19.47
CA ARG A 169 -6.94 -4.10 -20.69
C ARG A 169 -5.96 -3.43 -21.65
N ALA A 170 -4.67 -3.68 -21.48
CA ALA A 170 -3.60 -3.13 -22.32
C ALA A 170 -2.43 -4.12 -22.39
N VAL A 171 -1.54 -3.91 -23.36
CA VAL A 171 -0.30 -4.68 -23.48
C VAL A 171 0.72 -4.16 -22.46
N GLY A 172 1.50 -5.08 -21.87
CA GLY A 172 2.58 -4.76 -20.94
C GLY A 172 2.27 -5.06 -19.48
N PHE A 173 3.18 -4.63 -18.62
CA PHE A 173 3.08 -4.77 -17.17
C PHE A 173 2.63 -3.46 -16.52
N GLN A 174 2.10 -3.56 -15.31
CA GLN A 174 1.84 -2.45 -14.41
C GLN A 174 2.51 -2.71 -13.06
N ALA A 175 3.12 -1.67 -12.49
CA ALA A 175 3.71 -1.68 -11.16
C ALA A 175 2.62 -1.45 -10.11
N MET A 176 2.43 -2.43 -9.24
CA MET A 176 1.50 -2.37 -8.12
C MET A 176 2.30 -2.05 -6.86
N ILE A 177 2.01 -0.91 -6.25
CA ILE A 177 2.70 -0.43 -5.04
C ILE A 177 1.88 -0.85 -3.82
N TYR A 178 2.56 -1.46 -2.85
CA TYR A 178 2.00 -1.85 -1.57
C TYR A 178 2.77 -1.19 -0.44
N LEU A 179 2.07 -0.43 0.40
CA LEU A 179 2.58 0.02 1.68
C LEU A 179 2.22 -1.04 2.72
N CYS A 180 3.24 -1.60 3.37
CA CYS A 180 3.09 -2.69 4.34
C CYS A 180 3.48 -2.21 5.74
N ILE A 181 2.52 -2.11 6.65
CA ILE A 181 2.72 -1.54 8.01
C ILE A 181 2.59 -2.66 9.04
N TRP A 182 3.59 -2.84 9.91
CA TRP A 182 3.51 -3.89 10.94
C TRP A 182 2.44 -3.55 11.98
N LEU A 183 1.60 -4.52 12.34
CA LEU A 183 0.50 -4.32 13.29
C LEU A 183 0.98 -3.89 14.68
N ARG A 184 2.22 -4.20 15.06
CA ARG A 184 2.82 -3.77 16.33
C ARG A 184 2.93 -2.24 16.48
N TYR A 185 2.89 -1.48 15.37
CA TYR A 185 2.86 -0.01 15.37
C TYR A 185 1.46 0.55 15.14
N CYS A 186 0.44 -0.30 15.16
CA CYS A 186 -0.94 0.10 15.08
C CYS A 186 -1.63 -0.06 16.44
N GLU A 187 -2.60 0.80 16.67
CA GLU A 187 -3.45 0.79 17.86
C GLU A 187 -4.91 0.60 17.42
N ASP A 188 -5.80 0.22 18.33
CA ASP A 188 -7.24 0.31 18.10
C ASP A 188 -7.73 1.77 18.11
N ASP A 189 -9.05 1.97 18.05
CA ASP A 189 -9.68 3.29 18.01
C ASP A 189 -9.60 4.08 19.33
N ILE A 190 -9.30 3.40 20.44
CA ILE A 190 -9.13 4.00 21.77
C ILE A 190 -7.66 4.01 22.24
N GLY A 191 -6.73 3.57 21.38
CA GLY A 191 -5.28 3.66 21.61
C GLY A 191 -4.65 2.44 22.29
N ASN A 192 -5.34 1.30 22.38
CA ASN A 192 -4.72 0.08 22.92
C ASN A 192 -3.98 -0.70 21.84
N GLN A 193 -3.01 -1.49 22.30
CA GLN A 193 -2.30 -2.45 21.47
C GLN A 193 -3.26 -3.54 20.94
N ILE A 194 -3.10 -3.90 19.66
CA ILE A 194 -3.96 -4.89 18.98
C ILE A 194 -3.36 -6.29 18.96
N LEU A 195 -2.09 -6.46 19.34
CA LEU A 195 -1.44 -7.76 19.35
C LEU A 195 -1.97 -8.72 20.43
N ASN A 196 -1.76 -10.01 20.18
CA ASN A 196 -2.09 -11.15 21.06
C ASN A 196 -3.58 -11.32 21.35
N ARG A 197 -4.45 -10.75 20.51
CA ARG A 197 -5.90 -10.95 20.54
C ARG A 197 -6.47 -11.07 19.13
N THR A 198 -7.69 -11.58 19.04
CA THR A 198 -8.49 -11.53 17.82
C THR A 198 -9.12 -10.16 17.63
N ALA A 199 -9.47 -9.84 16.39
CA ALA A 199 -10.14 -8.60 16.04
C ALA A 199 -11.65 -8.67 16.29
N GLU A 200 -12.19 -7.58 16.84
CA GLU A 200 -13.62 -7.35 17.05
C GLU A 200 -14.36 -7.08 15.75
N ALA A 201 -15.69 -7.22 15.76
CA ALA A 201 -16.49 -7.01 14.57
C ALA A 201 -16.35 -5.57 14.05
N LYS A 202 -15.93 -5.43 12.78
CA LYS A 202 -15.68 -4.14 12.11
C LYS A 202 -14.53 -3.32 12.73
N GLU A 203 -13.65 -3.96 13.48
CA GLU A 203 -12.52 -3.28 14.09
C GLU A 203 -11.66 -2.57 13.05
N ILE A 204 -11.20 -1.38 13.45
CA ILE A 204 -10.30 -0.49 12.72
C ILE A 204 -9.02 -0.42 13.54
N CYS A 205 -7.88 -0.53 12.88
CA CYS A 205 -6.61 -0.17 13.49
C CYS A 205 -6.11 1.18 12.94
N THR A 206 -5.40 1.92 13.76
CA THR A 206 -4.88 3.25 13.47
C THR A 206 -3.37 3.21 13.44
N TYR A 207 -2.78 3.77 12.38
CA TYR A 207 -1.36 4.05 12.28
C TYR A 207 -1.14 5.57 12.27
N LYS A 208 -0.20 6.05 13.09
CA LYS A 208 0.06 7.47 13.29
C LYS A 208 1.31 7.90 12.54
N ILE A 209 1.20 8.95 11.73
CA ILE A 209 2.34 9.58 11.05
C ILE A 209 2.56 10.97 11.64
N ASP A 210 3.75 11.19 12.15
CA ASP A 210 4.22 12.48 12.65
C ASP A 210 5.54 12.84 11.96
N LYS A 211 6.17 13.95 12.36
CA LYS A 211 7.42 14.43 11.75
C LYS A 211 8.59 13.43 11.83
N SER A 212 8.63 12.55 12.82
CA SER A 212 9.65 11.49 12.92
C SER A 212 9.49 10.41 11.85
N LYS A 213 8.29 10.30 11.26
CA LYS A 213 7.95 9.31 10.23
C LYS A 213 7.80 9.96 8.85
N LYS A 214 8.42 11.13 8.64
CA LYS A 214 8.31 11.86 7.38
C LYS A 214 8.81 11.05 6.18
N ASP A 215 9.80 10.18 6.36
CA ASP A 215 10.36 9.33 5.28
C ASP A 215 9.36 8.31 4.68
N LEU A 216 8.17 8.15 5.29
CA LEU A 216 7.08 7.35 4.73
C LEU A 216 6.32 8.10 3.64
N ILE A 217 6.21 9.41 3.79
CA ILE A 217 5.47 10.33 2.91
C ILE A 217 6.34 10.63 1.69
#